data_AF-A0A6G1GI87-F1
#
_entry.id   AF-A0A6G1GI87-F1
#
_cell.length_a   1.000
_cell.length_b   1.000
_cell.length_c   1.000
_cell.angle_alpha   90.00
_cell.angle_beta   90.00
_cell.angle_gamma   90.00
#
_symmetry.space_group_name_H-M   'P 1'
#
loop_
_entity.id
_entity.type
_entity.pdbx_description
1 polymer ?
#
loop_
_entity_poly.entity_id
_entity_poly.type
_entity_poly.pdbx_seq_one_letter_code
_entity_poly.pdbx_strand_id
1 'polypeptide(L)'
;VQRFLADLNVFTELLANAINLYSGGPLRGTELNLILYKNTSIKDRSMLYNRDAQMFFVTTDYNKTKNITRKERFSYRYLTPMLSRIIIVLVAAVFPLRDYI
;
A
#
# COMPACT_ATOMS: atom_id res chain seq x y z
N VAL A 1 -18.41 -1.46 -19.88
CA VAL A 1 -18.36 -1.20 -18.42
C VAL A 1 -17.88 -2.41 -17.63
N GLN A 2 -18.60 -3.55 -17.62
CA GLN A 2 -18.21 -4.72 -16.81
C GLN A 2 -16.77 -5.21 -17.06
N ARG A 3 -16.34 -5.27 -18.32
CA ARG A 3 -14.96 -5.64 -18.68
C ARG A 3 -13.92 -4.68 -18.08
N PHE A 4 -14.17 -3.37 -18.17
CA PHE A 4 -13.29 -2.35 -17.57
C PHE A 4 -13.18 -2.52 -16.05
N LEU A 5 -14.31 -2.76 -15.36
CA LEU A 5 -14.30 -3.00 -13.92
C LEU A 5 -13.55 -4.29 -13.54
N ALA A 6 -13.69 -5.35 -14.33
CA ALA A 6 -12.93 -6.58 -14.14
C ALA A 6 -11.42 -6.36 -14.33
N ASP A 7 -11.03 -5.69 -15.42
CA ASP A 7 -9.63 -5.36 -15.70
C ASP A 7 -9.03 -4.46 -14.60
N LEU A 8 -9.81 -3.51 -14.07
CA LEU A 8 -9.42 -2.64 -12.97
C LEU A 8 -9.15 -3.43 -11.67
N ASN A 9 -9.97 -4.45 -11.37
CA ASN A 9 -9.75 -5.29 -10.19
C ASN A 9 -8.43 -6.07 -10.32
N VAL A 10 -8.19 -6.70 -11.47
CA VAL A 10 -6.94 -7.42 -11.75
C VAL A 10 -5.75 -6.47 -11.68
N PHE A 11 -5.85 -5.28 -12.27
CA PHE A 11 -4.82 -4.27 -12.21
C PHE A 11 -4.50 -3.85 -10.77
N THR A 12 -5.53 -3.63 -9.94
CA THR A 12 -5.36 -3.22 -8.54
C THR A 12 -4.65 -4.30 -7.73
N GLU A 13 -4.98 -5.57 -7.98
CA GLU A 13 -4.31 -6.71 -7.35
C GLU A 13 -2.82 -6.79 -7.74
N LEU A 14 -2.52 -6.66 -9.03
CA LEU A 14 -1.13 -6.62 -9.53
C LEU A 14 -0.35 -5.43 -8.97
N LEU A 15 -0.98 -4.26 -8.87
CA LEU A 15 -0.37 -3.06 -8.29
C LEU A 15 -0.08 -3.25 -6.80
N ALA A 16 -1.01 -3.85 -6.04
CA ALA A 16 -0.79 -4.16 -4.63
C ALA A 16 0.40 -5.11 -4.44
N ASN A 17 0.52 -6.13 -5.29
CA ASN A 17 1.67 -7.04 -5.30
C ASN A 17 2.98 -6.30 -5.64
N ALA A 18 2.98 -5.42 -6.64
CA ALA A 18 4.14 -4.61 -6.97
C ALA A 18 4.56 -3.69 -5.81
N ILE A 19 3.61 -3.01 -5.16
CA ILE A 19 3.87 -2.20 -3.96
C ILE A 19 4.51 -3.05 -2.86
N ASN A 20 3.99 -4.26 -2.62
CA ASN A 20 4.54 -5.16 -1.62
C ASN A 20 5.98 -5.59 -1.95
N LEU A 21 6.27 -5.97 -3.21
CA LEU A 21 7.60 -6.39 -3.65
C LEU A 21 8.62 -5.23 -3.62
N TYR A 22 8.23 -4.04 -4.09
CA TYR A 22 9.14 -2.92 -4.30
C TYR A 22 9.22 -1.93 -3.13
N SER A 23 8.29 -1.96 -2.17
CA SER A 23 8.41 -1.18 -0.92
C SER A 23 9.53 -1.70 0.00
N GLY A 24 10.21 -2.79 -0.37
CA GLY A 24 11.32 -3.37 0.39
C GLY A 24 10.91 -3.97 1.74
N GLY A 25 9.61 -3.99 2.05
CA GLY A 25 9.05 -4.60 3.26
C GLY A 25 8.49 -5.97 2.94
N PRO A 26 9.20 -7.07 3.26
CA PRO A 26 8.64 -8.40 3.06
C PRO A 26 7.30 -8.50 3.78
N LEU A 27 6.35 -9.17 3.12
CA LEU A 27 5.07 -9.53 3.71
C LEU A 27 5.33 -10.23 5.04
N ARG A 28 4.78 -9.70 6.13
CA ARG A 28 4.95 -10.31 7.45
C ARG A 28 4.08 -11.55 7.53
N GLY A 29 4.51 -12.58 8.27
CA GLY A 29 3.72 -13.81 8.42
C GLY A 29 2.28 -13.56 8.92
N THR A 30 2.07 -12.53 9.74
CA THR A 30 0.74 -12.09 10.17
C THR A 30 -0.12 -11.52 9.04
N GLU A 31 0.49 -10.84 8.06
CA GLU A 31 -0.21 -10.32 6.88
C GLU A 31 -0.49 -11.43 5.86
N LEU A 32 0.39 -12.43 5.77
CA LEU A 32 0.15 -13.64 4.95
C LEU A 32 -1.05 -14.44 5.47
N ASN A 33 -1.14 -14.65 6.79
CA ASN A 33 -2.32 -15.28 7.39
C ASN A 33 -3.60 -14.45 7.14
N LEU A 34 -3.47 -13.14 6.98
CA LEU A 34 -4.57 -12.25 6.61
C LEU A 34 -5.01 -12.45 5.16
N ILE A 35 -4.07 -12.59 4.23
CA ILE A 35 -4.36 -12.92 2.82
C ILE A 35 -5.01 -14.31 2.71
N LEU A 36 -4.49 -15.28 3.45
CA LEU A 36 -4.95 -16.68 3.39
C LEU A 36 -6.29 -16.89 4.12
N TYR A 37 -6.49 -16.26 5.27
CA TYR A 37 -7.60 -16.58 6.18
C TYR A 37 -8.50 -15.40 6.53
N LYS A 38 -8.19 -14.16 6.09
CA LYS A 38 -8.99 -12.93 6.28
C LYS A 38 -9.46 -12.66 7.74
N ASN A 39 -8.73 -13.17 8.73
CA ASN A 39 -9.25 -13.37 10.09
C ASN A 39 -8.64 -12.46 11.18
N THR A 40 -7.90 -11.41 10.84
CA THR A 40 -7.20 -10.59 11.85
C THR A 40 -7.27 -9.09 11.58
N SER A 41 -7.32 -8.30 12.65
CA SER A 41 -7.26 -6.83 12.61
C SER A 41 -5.89 -6.37 12.08
N ILE A 42 -5.92 -5.41 11.18
CA ILE A 42 -4.74 -4.84 10.53
C ILE A 42 -3.90 -4.08 11.56
N LYS A 43 -2.57 -4.26 11.55
CA LYS A 43 -1.68 -3.19 12.05
C LYS A 43 -1.46 -2.23 10.90
N ASP A 44 -1.94 -1.01 11.05
CA ASP A 44 -2.06 -0.05 9.96
C ASP A 44 -0.71 0.22 9.29
N ARG A 45 -0.59 -0.24 8.05
CA ARG A 45 0.36 0.33 7.09
C ARG A 45 -0.36 1.49 6.42
N SER A 46 0.11 2.71 6.64
CA SER A 46 -0.44 3.87 5.94
C SER A 46 0.42 4.18 4.73
N MET A 47 -0.22 4.49 3.60
CA MET A 47 0.47 5.01 2.42
C MET A 47 0.30 6.52 2.38
N LEU A 48 1.41 7.25 2.35
CA LEU A 48 1.45 8.70 2.37
C LEU A 48 2.19 9.22 1.14
N TYR A 49 1.83 10.40 0.66
CA TYR A 49 2.46 11.04 -0.49
C TYR A 49 3.41 12.15 -0.02
N ASN A 50 4.67 12.07 -0.44
CA ASN A 50 5.63 13.16 -0.31
C ASN A 50 5.58 14.01 -1.58
N ARG A 51 5.11 15.26 -1.44
CA ARG A 51 4.96 16.19 -2.56
C ARG A 51 6.29 16.63 -3.16
N ASP A 52 7.29 16.87 -2.33
CA ASP A 52 8.61 17.36 -2.75
C ASP A 52 9.37 16.28 -3.53
N ALA A 53 9.29 15.04 -3.04
CA ALA A 53 9.92 13.89 -3.66
C ALA A 53 9.08 13.29 -4.80
N GLN A 54 7.82 13.72 -4.96
CA GLN A 54 6.82 13.13 -5.85
C GLN A 54 6.71 11.60 -5.72
N MET A 55 6.80 11.10 -4.49
CA MET A 55 6.83 9.67 -4.21
C MET A 55 5.87 9.31 -3.08
N PHE A 56 5.24 8.15 -3.23
CA PHE A 56 4.54 7.52 -2.13
C PHE A 56 5.51 6.79 -1.23
N PHE A 57 5.20 6.75 0.06
CA PHE A 57 5.91 5.95 1.03
C PHE A 57 4.93 5.23 1.94
N VAL A 58 5.32 4.02 2.34
CA VAL A 58 4.58 3.20 3.29
C VAL A 58 5.18 3.45 4.68
N THR A 59 4.32 3.83 5.62
CA THR A 59 4.67 3.91 7.04
C THR A 59 4.24 2.66 7.76
N THR A 60 4.99 2.28 8.78
CA THR A 60 4.60 1.19 9.68
C THR A 60 4.89 1.60 11.11
N ASP A 61 3.85 1.64 11.94
CA ASP A 61 3.94 1.89 13.38
C ASP A 61 4.12 0.57 14.17
N TYR A 62 5.09 -0.24 13.74
CA TYR A 62 5.45 -1.44 14.46
C TYR A 62 6.94 -1.45 14.75
N ASN A 63 7.26 -1.27 16.03
CA ASN A 63 8.60 -1.36 16.54
C ASN A 63 8.64 -2.34 17.74
N LYS A 64 9.40 -3.43 17.61
CA LYS A 64 9.58 -4.42 18.70
C LYS A 64 10.15 -3.80 19.96
N THR A 65 10.96 -2.75 19.82
CA THR A 65 11.54 -2.04 20.97
C THR A 65 10.56 -1.09 21.65
N LYS A 66 9.37 -0.80 21.07
CA LYS A 66 8.35 0.07 21.69
C LYS A 66 7.94 -0.45 23.07
N ASN A 67 7.82 -1.76 23.25
CA ASN A 67 7.48 -2.36 24.55
C ASN A 67 8.53 -2.12 25.64
N ILE A 68 9.79 -1.91 25.26
CA ILE A 68 10.91 -1.70 26.19
C ILE A 68 11.19 -0.20 26.37
N THR A 69 11.24 0.55 25.27
CA THR A 69 11.67 1.96 25.28
C THR A 69 10.50 2.94 25.42
N ARG A 70 9.26 2.48 25.22
CA ARG A 70 8.03 3.31 25.11
C ARG A 70 8.11 4.43 24.06
N LYS A 71 9.12 4.40 23.18
CA LYS A 71 9.30 5.38 22.11
C LYS A 71 8.65 4.89 20.83
N GLU A 72 7.87 5.76 20.22
CA GLU A 72 7.33 5.53 18.89
C GLU A 72 8.44 5.66 17.86
N ARG A 73 8.44 4.76 16.87
CA ARG A 73 9.41 4.80 15.78
C ARG A 73 8.74 4.32 14.52
N PHE A 74 8.62 5.23 13.57
CA PHE A 74 8.07 4.93 12.26
C PHE A 74 9.16 4.41 11.33
N SER A 75 8.85 3.33 10.62
CA SER A 75 9.66 2.89 9.48
C SER A 75 9.04 3.51 8.23
N TYR A 76 9.80 4.33 7.52
CA TYR A 76 9.42 4.87 6.21
C TYR A 76 10.04 4.01 5.11
N ARG A 77 9.23 3.64 4.12
CA ARG A 77 9.68 2.88 2.95
C ARG A 77 9.14 3.53 1.70
N TYR A 78 10.01 4.15 0.92
CA TYR A 78 9.63 4.82 -0.32
C TYR A 78 9.32 3.79 -1.41
N LEU A 79 8.26 4.03 -2.16
CA LEU A 79 8.00 3.35 -3.41
C LEU A 79 8.89 3.94 -4.50
N THR A 80 9.11 3.17 -5.56
CA THR A 80 9.83 3.68 -6.71
C THR A 80 9.05 4.84 -7.35
N PRO A 81 9.73 5.80 -8.02
CA PRO A 81 9.06 6.90 -8.72
C PRO A 81 8.04 6.40 -9.75
N MET A 82 8.33 5.28 -10.41
CA MET A 82 7.44 4.67 -11.40
C MET A 82 6.13 4.20 -10.78
N LEU A 83 6.18 3.43 -9.69
CA LEU A 83 4.98 3.00 -8.98
C LEU A 83 4.20 4.18 -8.41
N SER A 84 4.90 5.20 -7.91
CA SER A 84 4.27 6.40 -7.39
C SER A 84 3.45 7.12 -8.45
N ARG A 85 3.98 7.28 -9.67
CA ARG A 85 3.25 7.88 -10.80
C ARG A 85 2.02 7.08 -11.20
N ILE A 86 2.13 5.74 -11.22
CA ILE A 86 0.99 4.86 -11.52
C ILE A 86 -0.14 5.07 -10.51
N ILE A 87 0.19 5.14 -9.21
CA ILE A 87 -0.78 5.39 -8.15
C ILE A 87 -1.44 6.77 -8.31
N ILE A 88 -0.67 7.81 -8.66
CA ILE A 88 -1.22 9.16 -8.92
C ILE A 88 -2.28 9.09 -10.01
N VAL A 89 -1.97 8.46 -11.16
CA VAL A 89 -2.93 8.35 -12.28
C VAL A 89 -4.16 7.56 -11.87
N LEU A 90 -3.97 6.45 -11.14
CA LEU A 90 -5.08 5.62 -10.67
C LEU A 90 -6.04 6.42 -9.78
N VAL A 91 -5.52 7.16 -8.80
CA VAL A 91 -6.33 7.95 -7.85
C VAL A 91 -6.95 9.18 -8.53
N ALA A 92 -6.21 9.86 -9.40
CA ALA A 92 -6.67 11.13 -9.97
C ALA A 92 -7.63 10.97 -11.16
N ALA A 93 -7.47 9.91 -11.96
CA ALA A 93 -8.23 9.75 -13.20
C ALA A 93 -9.14 8.52 -13.17
N VAL A 94 -8.67 7.40 -12.63
CA VAL A 94 -9.36 6.11 -12.81
C VAL A 94 -10.41 5.88 -11.72
N PHE A 95 -10.10 6.16 -10.46
CA PHE A 95 -11.08 6.01 -9.36
C PHE A 95 -12.28 6.95 -9.49
N PRO A 96 -12.12 8.25 -9.80
CA PRO A 96 -13.28 9.12 -10.03
C PRO A 96 -14.16 8.63 -11.18
N LEU A 97 -13.55 8.11 -12.25
CA LEU A 97 -14.27 7.54 -13.38
C LEU A 97 -15.01 6.26 -12.99
N ARG A 98 -14.39 5.38 -12.19
CA ARG A 98 -15.00 4.16 -11.68
C ARG A 98 -16.22 4.47 -10.81
N ASP A 99 -16.12 5.46 -9.92
CA ASP A 99 -17.19 5.79 -8.99
C ASP A 99 -18.38 6.48 -9.69
N TYR A 100 -18.14 7.07 -10.87
CA TYR A 100 -19.15 7.71 -11.69
C TYR A 100 -19.95 6.74 -12.60
N ILE A 101 -19.36 5.60 -12.97
CA ILE A 101 -19.93 4.63 -13.93
C ILE A 101 -20.58 3.45 -13.21
#